data_AF-A0A1N6GW51-F1
#
_entry.id   AF-A0A1N6GW51-F1
#
_cell.length_a   1.000
_cell.length_b   1.000
_cell.length_c   1.000
_cell.angle_alpha   90.00
_cell.angle_beta   90.00
_cell.angle_gamma   90.00
#
_symmetry.space_group_name_H-M   'P 1'
#
loop_
_entity.id
_entity.type
_entity.pdbx_description
1 polymer ?
#
loop_
_entity_poly.entity_id
_entity_poly.type
_entity_poly.pdbx_seq_one_letter_code
_entity_poly.pdbx_strand_id
1 'polypeptide(L)'
;MSDHNPTIADLKAFIRAQLNANCDPVPPKTATSQQKHLTVWTTRDKRRPIGLEFGHDEIVNLWIVSMNAPPKLPDTVKVTKKVWKGSGWRDKDPSPGEKSKGANSNLKPFEVFNTRPITRLGIQSIDDARAILEHLFA
;
A
#
# COMPACT_ATOMS: atom_id res chain seq x y z
N MET A 1 32.82 7.13 9.02
CA MET A 1 31.56 7.23 8.25
C MET A 1 30.50 6.63 9.15
N SER A 2 29.54 7.41 9.61
CA SER A 2 28.47 6.87 10.46
C SER A 2 27.56 6.03 9.57
N ASP A 3 27.49 4.73 9.82
CA ASP A 3 26.52 3.82 9.21
C ASP A 3 25.12 4.25 9.66
N HIS A 4 24.51 5.18 8.92
CA HIS A 4 23.13 5.59 9.17
C HIS A 4 22.23 4.47 8.68
N ASN A 5 21.84 3.58 9.60
CA ASN A 5 20.77 2.63 9.35
C ASN A 5 19.48 3.42 9.09
N PRO A 6 18.83 3.26 7.92
CA PRO A 6 17.65 4.04 7.56
C PRO A 6 16.53 3.82 8.58
N THR A 7 15.94 4.91 9.06
CA THR A 7 14.80 4.88 9.98
C THR A 7 13.49 4.65 9.22
N ILE A 8 12.40 4.37 9.94
CA ILE A 8 11.05 4.34 9.34
C ILE A 8 10.68 5.69 8.71
N ALA A 9 11.19 6.79 9.25
CA ALA A 9 10.94 8.13 8.73
C ALA A 9 11.62 8.30 7.37
N ASP A 10 12.86 7.80 7.24
CA ASP A 10 13.60 7.76 5.97
C ASP A 10 12.87 6.90 4.93
N LEU A 11 12.32 5.75 5.34
CA LEU A 11 11.49 4.92 4.47
C LEU A 11 10.23 5.65 3.98
N LYS A 12 9.49 6.29 4.90
CA LYS A 12 8.29 7.09 4.56
C LYS A 12 8.64 8.22 3.59
N ALA A 13 9.76 8.91 3.81
CA ALA A 13 10.24 9.98 2.95
C ALA A 13 10.62 9.46 1.56
N PHE A 14 11.37 8.36 1.50
CA PHE A 14 11.76 7.70 0.25
C PHE A 14 10.54 7.33 -0.61
N ILE A 15 9.57 6.61 -0.03
CA ILE A 15 8.37 6.17 -0.76
C ILE A 15 7.58 7.38 -1.27
N ARG A 16 7.42 8.43 -0.44
CA ARG A 16 6.72 9.66 -0.87
C ARG A 16 7.42 10.35 -2.02
N ALA A 17 8.75 10.47 -1.97
CA ALA A 17 9.53 11.06 -3.06
C ALA A 17 9.33 10.29 -4.38
N GLN A 18 9.36 8.95 -4.33
CA GLN A 18 9.13 8.10 -5.50
C GLN A 18 7.71 8.23 -6.06
N LEU A 19 6.69 8.30 -5.20
CA LEU A 19 5.30 8.50 -5.64
C LEU A 19 5.10 9.89 -6.26
N ASN A 20 5.67 10.94 -5.67
CA ASN A 20 5.63 12.29 -6.25
C ASN A 20 6.28 12.33 -7.64
N ALA A 21 7.41 11.64 -7.82
CA ALA A 21 8.13 11.62 -9.08
C ALA A 21 7.38 10.84 -10.18
N ASN A 22 6.68 9.75 -9.85
CA ASN A 22 6.19 8.78 -10.84
C ASN A 22 4.66 8.63 -10.91
N CYS A 23 3.92 9.26 -10.00
CA CYS A 23 2.48 9.09 -9.86
C CYS A 23 1.74 10.42 -9.79
N ASP A 24 0.42 10.35 -9.97
CA ASP A 24 -0.50 11.44 -9.70
C ASP A 24 -1.28 11.14 -8.41
N PRO A 25 -1.43 12.10 -7.50
CA PRO A 25 -2.26 11.92 -6.31
C PRO A 25 -3.73 11.78 -6.74
N VAL A 26 -4.45 10.85 -6.10
CA VAL A 26 -5.88 10.66 -6.30
C VAL A 26 -6.61 11.35 -5.15
N PRO A 27 -7.48 12.34 -5.44
CA PRO A 27 -8.30 12.94 -4.41
C PRO A 27 -9.39 11.95 -3.94
N PRO A 28 -9.80 11.98 -2.66
CA PRO A 28 -10.90 11.16 -2.20
C PRO A 28 -12.21 11.75 -2.74
N LYS A 29 -13.18 10.92 -3.15
CA LYS A 29 -14.50 11.42 -3.61
C LYS A 29 -15.30 12.12 -2.50
N THR A 30 -15.02 11.83 -1.24
CA THR A 30 -15.72 12.41 -0.08
C THR A 30 -14.73 13.15 0.81
N ALA A 31 -15.00 14.43 1.10
CA ALA A 31 -14.17 15.33 1.90
C ALA A 31 -13.98 14.91 3.38
N THR A 32 -14.65 13.85 3.84
CA THR A 32 -14.62 13.38 5.24
C THR A 32 -13.37 12.59 5.63
N SER A 33 -12.52 12.19 4.68
CA SER A 33 -11.23 11.58 5.02
C SER A 33 -10.18 12.66 5.16
N GLN A 34 -9.68 12.89 6.39
CA GLN A 34 -8.59 13.83 6.63
C GLN A 34 -7.25 13.40 5.99
N GLN A 35 -7.20 12.27 5.27
CA GLN A 35 -5.99 11.68 4.65
C GLN A 35 -4.77 11.55 5.59
N LYS A 36 -4.97 11.63 6.91
CA LYS A 36 -3.88 11.74 7.90
C LYS A 36 -2.97 10.52 7.94
N HIS A 37 -3.49 9.35 7.58
CA HIS A 37 -2.76 8.07 7.68
C HIS A 37 -2.74 7.28 6.37
N LEU A 38 -3.43 7.76 5.34
CA LEU A 38 -3.51 7.12 4.03
C LEU A 38 -3.66 8.14 2.90
N THR A 39 -2.83 8.01 1.87
CA THR A 39 -2.96 8.73 0.59
C THR A 39 -3.06 7.72 -0.55
N VAL A 40 -3.73 8.08 -1.64
CA VAL A 40 -3.84 7.23 -2.84
C VAL A 40 -3.21 7.93 -4.02
N TRP A 41 -2.53 7.15 -4.84
CA TRP A 41 -1.77 7.57 -6.00
C TRP A 41 -2.13 6.66 -7.17
N THR A 42 -1.92 7.16 -8.38
CA THR A 42 -2.04 6.36 -9.61
C THR A 42 -0.76 6.53 -10.42
N THR A 43 -0.14 5.44 -10.85
CA THR A 43 1.07 5.52 -11.69
C THR A 43 0.75 6.24 -13.00
N ARG A 44 1.67 7.10 -13.48
CA ARG A 44 1.40 7.93 -14.67
C ARG A 44 1.23 7.10 -15.93
N ASP A 45 2.09 6.10 -16.12
CA ASP A 45 2.10 5.25 -17.31
C ASP A 45 0.94 4.25 -17.29
N LYS A 46 1.04 3.20 -16.46
CA LYS A 46 0.08 2.09 -16.46
C LYS A 46 -1.22 2.34 -15.69
N ARG A 47 -1.42 3.55 -15.17
CA ARG A 47 -2.61 3.93 -14.38
C ARG A 47 -2.93 2.95 -13.24
N ARG A 48 -1.90 2.39 -12.61
CA ARG A 48 -2.04 1.42 -11.51
C ARG A 48 -2.28 2.18 -10.19
N PRO A 49 -3.35 1.86 -9.44
CA PRO A 49 -3.62 2.54 -8.17
C PRO A 49 -2.73 1.97 -7.05
N ILE A 50 -2.23 2.87 -6.20
CA ILE A 50 -1.37 2.58 -5.03
C ILE A 50 -1.92 3.35 -3.83
N GLY A 51 -2.30 2.65 -2.76
CA GLY A 51 -2.66 3.23 -1.48
C GLY A 51 -1.48 3.19 -0.52
N LEU A 52 -0.96 4.34 -0.12
CA LEU A 52 0.12 4.47 0.85
C LEU A 52 -0.47 4.69 2.24
N GLU A 53 -0.33 3.71 3.13
CA GLU A 53 -0.65 3.81 4.56
C GLU A 53 0.62 3.96 5.39
N PHE A 54 0.74 5.09 6.09
CA PHE A 54 1.97 5.52 6.77
C PHE A 54 1.75 5.90 8.24
N GLY A 55 0.59 5.56 8.80
CA GLY A 55 0.23 5.84 10.19
C GLY A 55 0.87 4.93 11.24
N HIS A 56 1.64 3.91 10.83
CA HIS A 56 2.33 3.00 11.75
C HIS A 56 3.79 3.42 11.96
N ASP A 57 4.33 3.13 13.14
CA ASP A 57 5.68 3.57 13.53
C ASP A 57 6.79 2.61 13.11
N GLU A 58 6.47 1.37 12.74
CA GLU A 58 7.49 0.35 12.42
C GLU A 58 7.37 -0.21 11.00
N ILE A 59 6.31 0.17 10.29
CA ILE A 59 5.99 -0.39 8.98
C ILE A 59 5.28 0.63 8.11
N VAL A 60 5.56 0.59 6.82
CA VAL A 60 4.77 1.30 5.80
C VAL A 60 3.97 0.26 5.02
N ASN A 61 2.68 0.47 4.86
CA ASN A 61 1.83 -0.45 4.09
C ASN A 61 1.54 0.16 2.71
N LEU A 62 1.80 -0.60 1.66
CA LEU A 62 1.25 -0.33 0.33
C LEU A 62 0.06 -1.23 0.07
N TRP A 63 -1.04 -0.64 -0.38
CA TRP A 63 -2.24 -1.31 -0.85
C TRP A 63 -2.30 -1.23 -2.36
N ILE A 64 -2.32 -2.38 -3.02
CA ILE A 64 -2.34 -2.48 -4.47
C ILE A 64 -3.43 -3.46 -4.91
N VAL A 65 -3.96 -3.29 -6.11
CA VAL A 65 -4.82 -4.32 -6.72
C VAL A 65 -3.96 -5.58 -6.90
N SER A 66 -4.46 -6.74 -6.48
CA SER A 66 -3.63 -7.96 -6.38
C SER A 66 -3.00 -8.39 -7.71
N MET A 67 -3.63 -8.10 -8.84
CA MET A 67 -3.07 -8.39 -10.17
C MET A 67 -1.84 -7.55 -10.53
N ASN A 68 -1.64 -6.41 -9.85
CA ASN A 68 -0.49 -5.52 -10.03
C ASN A 68 0.63 -5.82 -9.03
N ALA A 69 0.46 -6.83 -8.17
CA ALA A 69 1.49 -7.20 -7.20
C ALA A 69 2.70 -7.81 -7.91
N PRO A 70 3.93 -7.46 -7.47
CA PRO A 70 5.13 -8.14 -7.97
C PRO A 70 4.98 -9.66 -7.82
N PRO A 71 5.31 -10.45 -8.85
CA PRO A 71 5.16 -11.91 -8.81
C PRO A 71 6.14 -12.55 -7.82
N LYS A 72 7.27 -11.88 -7.55
CA LYS A 72 8.24 -12.24 -6.53
C LYS A 72 8.46 -11.02 -5.63
N LEU A 73 8.38 -11.23 -4.33
CA LEU A 73 8.62 -10.22 -3.31
C LEU A 73 9.79 -10.67 -2.43
N PRO A 74 10.56 -9.75 -1.84
CA PRO A 74 11.51 -10.09 -0.79
C PRO A 74 10.80 -10.77 0.39
N ASP A 75 11.46 -11.76 1.01
CA ASP A 75 10.88 -12.54 2.13
C ASP A 75 10.59 -11.69 3.37
N THR A 76 11.25 -10.53 3.49
CA THR A 76 11.06 -9.53 4.54
C THR A 76 9.75 -8.75 4.41
N VAL A 77 9.11 -8.77 3.23
CA VAL A 77 7.87 -8.03 2.98
C VAL A 77 6.67 -8.82 3.52
N LYS A 78 5.94 -8.23 4.47
CA LYS A 78 4.73 -8.83 5.03
C LYS A 78 3.58 -8.74 4.01
N VAL A 79 3.18 -9.87 3.45
CA VAL A 79 2.09 -9.94 2.47
C VAL A 79 0.77 -10.30 3.13
N THR A 80 -0.30 -9.53 2.86
CA THR A 80 -1.66 -9.90 3.27
C THR A 80 -2.61 -9.75 2.09
N LYS A 81 -3.26 -10.84 1.67
CA LYS A 81 -4.21 -10.85 0.56
C LYS A 81 -5.63 -10.62 1.06
N LYS A 82 -6.36 -9.72 0.42
CA LYS A 82 -7.75 -9.40 0.74
C LYS A 82 -8.64 -9.55 -0.48
N VAL A 83 -9.85 -10.04 -0.26
CA VAL A 83 -10.90 -10.16 -1.27
C VAL A 83 -12.11 -9.32 -0.86
N TRP A 84 -12.83 -8.77 -1.84
CA TRP A 84 -14.06 -8.04 -1.57
C TRP A 84 -15.19 -9.04 -1.23
N LYS A 85 -15.84 -8.86 -0.07
CA LYS A 85 -17.00 -9.65 0.35
C LYS A 85 -18.08 -8.72 0.90
N GLY A 86 -19.27 -8.75 0.30
CA GLY A 86 -20.37 -7.84 0.65
C GLY A 86 -20.00 -6.38 0.37
N SER A 87 -19.77 -5.60 1.42
CA SER A 87 -19.50 -4.15 1.37
C SER A 87 -18.07 -3.75 1.78
N GLY A 88 -17.13 -4.70 1.75
CA GLY A 88 -15.73 -4.37 1.99
C GLY A 88 -14.76 -5.54 1.87
N TRP A 89 -13.49 -5.24 2.06
CA TRP A 89 -12.43 -6.24 2.03
C TRP A 89 -12.41 -7.14 3.27
N ARG A 90 -12.05 -8.41 3.06
CA ARG A 90 -11.83 -9.44 4.09
C ARG A 90 -10.57 -10.22 3.74
N ASP A 91 -9.98 -10.88 4.74
CA ASP A 91 -8.87 -11.79 4.49
C ASP A 91 -9.26 -12.86 3.49
N LYS A 92 -8.39 -13.11 2.50
CA LYS A 92 -8.58 -14.19 1.54
C LYS A 92 -8.54 -15.54 2.27
N ASP A 93 -7.51 -15.70 3.11
CA ASP A 93 -7.21 -16.91 3.86
C ASP A 93 -7.12 -16.52 5.35
N PRO A 94 -8.25 -16.42 6.07
CA PRO A 94 -8.23 -16.03 7.49
C PRO A 94 -7.61 -17.14 8.34
N SER A 95 -6.72 -16.77 9.26
CA SER A 95 -6.17 -17.70 10.25
C SER A 95 -7.29 -18.24 11.14
N PRO A 96 -7.38 -19.56 11.38
CA PRO A 96 -8.35 -20.13 12.32
C PRO A 96 -8.22 -19.46 13.70
N GLY A 97 -9.33 -18.99 14.25
CA GLY A 97 -9.38 -18.32 15.56
C GLY A 97 -9.06 -16.82 15.55
N GLU A 98 -8.60 -16.25 14.42
CA GLU A 98 -8.43 -14.80 14.29
C GLU A 98 -9.68 -14.15 13.66
N LYS A 99 -10.10 -13.00 14.20
CA LYS A 99 -11.13 -12.19 13.53
C LYS A 99 -10.56 -11.70 12.20
N SER A 100 -11.19 -12.10 11.08
CA SER A 100 -10.87 -11.59 9.74
C SER A 100 -10.79 -10.07 9.78
N LYS A 101 -9.61 -9.51 9.48
CA LYS A 101 -9.38 -8.08 9.47
C LYS A 101 -9.78 -7.50 8.12
N GLY A 102 -10.37 -6.31 8.12
CA GLY A 102 -10.61 -5.56 6.89
C GLY A 102 -9.32 -5.01 6.27
N ALA A 103 -9.45 -4.36 5.12
CA ALA A 103 -8.45 -3.39 4.69
C ALA A 103 -8.66 -2.05 5.42
N ASN A 104 -7.71 -1.11 5.27
CA ASN A 104 -7.86 0.23 5.81
C ASN A 104 -9.15 0.87 5.27
N SER A 105 -10.08 1.27 6.15
CA SER A 105 -11.40 1.80 5.75
C SER A 105 -11.29 3.09 4.95
N ASN A 106 -10.19 3.84 5.10
CA ASN A 106 -9.92 5.04 4.31
C ASN A 106 -9.64 4.75 2.83
N LEU A 107 -9.51 3.48 2.43
CA LEU A 107 -9.47 3.09 1.01
C LEU A 107 -10.86 3.12 0.36
N LYS A 108 -11.96 2.95 1.12
CA LYS A 108 -13.33 2.84 0.57
C LYS A 108 -13.76 4.03 -0.30
N PRO A 109 -13.40 5.30 0.02
CA PRO A 109 -13.72 6.44 -0.85
C PRO A 109 -13.03 6.43 -2.21
N PHE A 110 -12.06 5.53 -2.44
CA PHE A 110 -11.31 5.41 -3.68
C PHE A 110 -11.83 4.22 -4.48
N GLU A 111 -12.78 4.49 -5.39
CA GLU A 111 -13.45 3.47 -6.21
C GLU A 111 -12.48 2.59 -7.02
N VAL A 112 -11.29 3.09 -7.32
CA VAL A 112 -10.23 2.33 -8.01
C VAL A 112 -9.82 1.04 -7.30
N PHE A 113 -10.10 0.92 -6.00
CA PHE A 113 -9.88 -0.31 -5.23
C PHE A 113 -11.17 -1.10 -4.97
N ASN A 114 -12.33 -0.45 -4.95
CA ASN A 114 -13.58 -1.09 -4.57
C ASN A 114 -13.87 -2.29 -5.48
N THR A 115 -14.50 -3.32 -4.91
CA THR A 115 -14.83 -4.61 -5.56
C THR A 115 -13.64 -5.44 -6.07
N ARG A 116 -12.41 -4.92 -6.03
CA ARG A 116 -11.21 -5.62 -6.50
C ARG A 116 -10.51 -6.36 -5.34
N PRO A 117 -9.92 -7.55 -5.60
CA PRO A 117 -8.93 -8.12 -4.72
C PRO A 117 -7.73 -7.18 -4.57
N ILE A 118 -7.27 -7.01 -3.34
CA ILE A 118 -6.12 -6.16 -3.03
C ILE A 118 -5.09 -6.91 -2.20
N THR A 119 -3.84 -6.51 -2.34
CA THR A 119 -2.70 -7.02 -1.58
C THR A 119 -2.14 -5.89 -0.74
N ARG A 120 -1.96 -6.15 0.56
CA ARG A 120 -1.15 -5.33 1.46
C ARG A 120 0.29 -5.80 1.40
N LEU A 121 1.21 -4.88 1.16
CA LEU A 121 2.65 -5.09 1.27
C LEU A 121 3.15 -4.25 2.45
N GLY A 122 3.49 -4.92 3.55
CA GLY A 122 4.09 -4.30 4.73
C GLY A 122 5.61 -4.25 4.58
N ILE A 123 6.16 -3.05 4.51
CA ILE A 123 7.53 -2.76 4.13
C ILE A 123 8.26 -2.12 5.31
N GLN A 124 9.48 -2.59 5.58
CA GLN A 124 10.32 -2.12 6.69
C GLN A 124 11.70 -1.61 6.25
N SER A 125 12.07 -1.74 4.96
CA SER A 125 13.36 -1.30 4.43
C SER A 125 13.20 -0.51 3.12
N ILE A 126 14.19 0.35 2.82
CA ILE A 126 14.24 1.13 1.57
C ILE A 126 14.44 0.21 0.37
N ASP A 127 15.25 -0.84 0.50
CA ASP A 127 15.55 -1.75 -0.61
C ASP A 127 14.30 -2.55 -1.02
N ASP A 128 13.50 -3.01 -0.06
CA ASP A 128 12.22 -3.64 -0.34
C ASP A 128 11.25 -2.69 -1.03
N ALA A 129 11.18 -1.43 -0.55
CA ALA A 129 10.36 -0.40 -1.18
C ALA A 129 10.81 -0.14 -2.63
N ARG A 130 12.12 -0.06 -2.89
CA ARG A 130 12.67 0.16 -4.23
C ARG A 130 12.24 -0.96 -5.18
N ALA A 131 12.45 -2.23 -4.79
CA ALA A 131 12.09 -3.37 -5.63
C ALA A 131 10.59 -3.42 -5.96
N ILE A 132 9.73 -3.09 -4.99
CA ILE A 132 8.27 -3.03 -5.21
C ILE A 132 7.90 -1.87 -6.15
N LEU A 133 8.45 -0.68 -5.91
CA LEU A 133 8.10 0.51 -6.68
C LEU A 133 8.60 0.43 -8.13
N GLU A 134 9.81 -0.10 -8.35
CA GLU A 134 10.34 -0.37 -9.70
C GLU A 134 9.39 -1.24 -10.51
N HIS A 135 8.87 -2.33 -9.91
CA HIS A 135 7.87 -3.17 -10.58
C HIS A 135 6.57 -2.42 -10.88
N LEU A 136 6.09 -1.61 -9.94
CA LEU A 136 4.82 -0.90 -10.09
C LEU A 136 4.89 0.18 -11.18
N PHE A 137 6.05 0.83 -11.34
CA PHE A 137 6.28 1.88 -12.33
C PHE A 137 6.65 1.33 -13.71
N ALA A 138 7.26 0.15 -13.78
CA ALA A 138 7.57 -0.54 -15.03
C ALA A 138 6.33 -1.02 -15.76
#